data_AF-A0A1G9QZP7-F1
#
_entry.id   AF-A0A1G9QZP7-F1
#
_cell.length_a   1.000
_cell.length_b   1.000
_cell.length_c   1.000
_cell.angle_alpha   90.00
_cell.angle_beta   90.00
_cell.angle_gamma   90.00
#
_symmetry.space_group_name_H-M   'P 1'
#
loop_
_entity.id
_entity.type
_entity.pdbx_description
1 polymer ?
#
loop_
_entity_poly.entity_id
_entity_poly.type
_entity_poly.pdbx_seq_one_letter_code
_entity_poly.pdbx_strand_id
1 'polypeptide(L)'
;MNRYTKIINMMDSYFTKDYEKTKKNITKVREVREETVRKFFLQGDCEVLVVFEDTGREILIDDFSPEDEIRKYLGPKFIPKKR
;
A
#
# COMPACT_ATOMS: atom_id res chain seq x y z
N MET A 1 10.75 0.65 -8.10
CA MET A 1 9.38 0.22 -7.73
C MET A 1 8.91 1.09 -6.59
N ASN A 2 7.67 1.57 -6.62
CA ASN A 2 7.14 2.37 -5.51
C ASN A 2 6.69 1.42 -4.39
N ARG A 3 7.06 1.68 -3.14
CA ARG A 3 6.47 1.01 -1.98
C ARG A 3 5.55 1.97 -1.26
N TYR A 4 4.32 1.52 -1.05
CA TYR A 4 3.35 2.18 -0.18
C TYR A 4 3.11 1.32 1.04
N THR A 5 2.68 1.94 2.13
CA THR A 5 2.30 1.22 3.35
C THR A 5 0.84 1.50 3.63
N LYS A 6 0.01 0.46 3.72
CA LYS A 6 -1.34 0.56 4.24
C LYS A 6 -1.30 0.25 5.73
N ILE A 7 -1.60 1.25 6.55
CA ILE A 7 -1.68 1.09 7.99
C ILE A 7 -3.15 0.80 8.33
N ILE A 8 -3.41 -0.33 9.00
CA ILE A 8 -4.74 -0.73 9.47
C ILE A 8 -4.76 -0.65 10.99
N ASN A 9 -5.61 0.22 11.50
CA ASN A 9 -5.84 0.43 12.93
C ASN A 9 -7.28 0.00 13.28
N MET A 10 -7.63 -0.03 14.56
CA MET A 10 -8.98 -0.43 15.00
C MET A 10 -10.12 0.38 14.36
N MET A 11 -9.90 1.65 14.00
CA MET A 11 -10.95 2.55 13.51
C MET A 11 -10.98 2.72 12.00
N ASP A 12 -9.82 2.72 11.34
CA ASP A 12 -9.72 3.01 9.92
C ASP A 12 -8.40 2.46 9.33
N SER A 13 -8.20 2.66 8.04
CA SER A 13 -6.94 2.43 7.37
C SER A 13 -6.56 3.59 6.45
N TYR A 14 -5.26 3.89 6.40
CA TYR A 14 -4.74 4.94 5.55
C TYR A 14 -3.45 4.49 4.88
N PHE A 15 -3.10 5.13 3.77
CA PHE A 15 -1.88 4.81 3.02
C PHE A 15 -0.81 5.84 3.29
N THR A 16 0.43 5.39 3.41
CA THR A 16 1.61 6.24 3.52
C THR A 16 2.67 5.86 2.49
N LYS A 17 3.61 6.79 2.27
CA LYS A 17 4.83 6.55 1.50
C LYS A 17 6.01 7.20 2.20
N ASP A 18 7.13 6.50 2.15
CA ASP A 18 8.40 6.97 2.67
C ASP A 18 9.13 7.80 1.61
N TYR A 19 9.56 8.99 2.02
CA TYR A 19 10.34 9.90 1.20
C TYR A 19 11.71 10.11 1.84
N GLU A 20 12.73 9.47 1.27
CA GLU A 20 14.11 9.66 1.69
C GLU A 20 14.61 11.05 1.31
N LYS A 21 15.09 11.82 2.29
CA LYS A 21 15.79 13.08 2.05
C LYS A 21 17.29 12.86 2.11
N THR A 22 17.88 12.56 0.96
CA THR A 22 19.33 12.31 0.78
C THR A 22 20.23 13.38 1.41
N LYS A 23 19.83 14.66 1.35
CA LYS A 23 20.62 15.77 1.94
C LYS A 23 20.61 15.82 3.47
N LYS A 24 19.65 15.19 4.14
CA LYS A 24 19.48 15.28 5.60
C LYS A 24 19.54 13.92 6.30
N ASN A 25 19.64 12.82 5.55
CA ASN A 25 19.54 11.46 6.07
C ASN A 25 18.29 11.26 6.97
N ILE A 26 17.17 11.84 6.54
CA ILE A 26 15.88 11.77 7.25
C ILE A 26 14.86 11.16 6.30
N THR A 27 14.16 10.12 6.76
CA THR A 27 12.97 9.58 6.11
C THR A 27 11.75 10.37 6.56
N LYS A 28 11.00 10.92 5.60
CA LYS A 28 9.69 11.53 5.88
C LYS A 28 8.58 10.61 5.42
N VAL A 29 7.78 10.13 6.36
CA VAL A 29 6.55 9.41 6.07
C VAL A 29 5.44 10.43 5.80
N ARG A 30 4.65 10.22 4.74
CA ARG A 30 3.49 11.05 4.44
C ARG A 30 2.30 10.21 4.04
N GLU A 31 1.12 10.63 4.45
CA GLU A 31 -0.13 10.06 3.95
C GLU A 31 -0.30 10.32 2.44
N VAL A 32 -0.87 9.33 1.75
CA VAL A 32 -1.13 9.34 0.32
C VAL A 32 -2.58 8.92 0.11
N ARG A 33 -3.26 9.54 -0.85
CA ARG A 33 -4.62 9.16 -1.22
C ARG A 33 -4.65 7.75 -1.81
N GLU A 34 -5.68 6.97 -1.44
CA GLU A 34 -5.95 5.63 -1.99
C GLU A 34 -5.94 5.62 -3.53
N GLU A 35 -6.52 6.64 -4.17
CA GLU A 35 -6.58 6.75 -5.64
C GLU A 35 -5.20 6.75 -6.30
N THR A 36 -4.21 7.38 -5.66
CA THR A 36 -2.83 7.40 -6.15
C THR A 36 -2.21 6.02 -6.05
N VAL A 37 -2.36 5.35 -4.90
CA VAL A 37 -1.84 3.98 -4.70
C VAL A 37 -2.47 3.02 -5.71
N ARG A 38 -3.80 3.08 -5.85
CA ARG A 38 -4.55 2.27 -6.80
C ARG A 38 -4.06 2.45 -8.23
N LYS A 39 -3.82 3.70 -8.66
CA LYS A 39 -3.32 3.98 -10.01
C LYS A 39 -1.99 3.27 -10.28
N PHE A 40 -1.03 3.38 -9.36
CA PHE A 40 0.28 2.74 -9.53
C PHE A 40 0.21 1.22 -9.38
N PHE A 41 -0.66 0.71 -8.50
CA PHE A 41 -0.82 -0.72 -8.28
C PHE A 41 -1.36 -1.41 -9.54
N LEU A 42 -2.41 -0.84 -10.15
CA LEU A 42 -2.99 -1.35 -11.39
C LEU A 42 -2.07 -1.20 -12.61
N GLN A 43 -1.01 -0.39 -12.51
CA GLN A 43 0.03 -0.27 -13.53
C GLN A 43 1.16 -1.30 -13.36
N GLY A 44 1.19 -2.06 -12.25
CA GLY A 44 2.31 -2.95 -11.90
C GLY A 44 3.55 -2.20 -11.39
N ASP A 45 3.40 -0.92 -11.02
CA ASP A 45 4.50 -0.03 -10.65
C ASP A 45 4.67 0.15 -9.13
N CYS A 46 3.85 -0.55 -8.32
CA CYS A 46 3.97 -0.49 -6.87
C CYS A 46 3.59 -1.77 -6.13
N GLU A 47 4.25 -1.96 -4.99
CA GLU A 47 3.92 -2.91 -3.95
C GLU A 47 3.32 -2.17 -2.73
N VAL A 48 2.43 -2.85 -2.00
CA VAL A 48 1.78 -2.31 -0.80
C VAL A 48 2.09 -3.21 0.40
N LEU A 49 2.77 -2.66 1.40
CA LEU A 49 2.96 -3.29 2.69
C LEU A 49 1.76 -2.98 3.58
N VAL A 50 0.99 -4.00 3.94
CA VAL A 50 -0.14 -3.88 4.87
C VAL A 50 0.34 -4.18 6.27
N VAL A 51 0.21 -3.19 7.17
CA VAL A 51 0.66 -3.25 8.57
C VAL A 51 -0.56 -3.18 9.46
N PHE A 52 -0.73 -4.18 10.32
CA PHE A 52 -1.75 -4.19 11.36
C PHE A 52 -1.16 -3.59 12.63
N GLU A 53 -1.52 -2.35 12.97
CA GLU A 53 -0.92 -1.62 14.09
C GLU A 53 -1.14 -2.35 15.43
N ASP A 54 -2.30 -2.98 15.60
CA ASP A 54 -2.65 -3.69 16.84
C ASP A 54 -1.82 -4.95 17.08
N THR A 55 -1.34 -5.61 16.02
CA THR A 55 -0.64 -6.90 16.13
C THR A 55 0.82 -6.85 15.67
N GLY A 56 1.24 -5.78 15.02
CA GLY A 56 2.55 -5.67 14.37
C GLY A 56 2.72 -6.60 13.16
N ARG A 57 1.65 -7.25 12.69
CA ARG A 57 1.71 -8.14 11.53
C ARG A 57 1.88 -7.34 10.26
N GLU A 58 2.78 -7.78 9.39
CA GLU A 58 3.03 -7.20 8.08
C GLU A 58 2.74 -8.20 6.97
N ILE A 59 2.13 -7.73 5.87
CA ILE A 59 1.82 -8.53 4.68
C ILE A 59 2.17 -7.69 3.46
N LEU A 60 2.98 -8.22 2.56
CA LEU A 60 3.30 -7.56 1.30
C LEU A 60 2.31 -8.01 0.23
N ILE A 61 1.67 -7.06 -0.45
CA ILE A 61 0.73 -7.29 -1.56
C ILE A 61 1.22 -6.56 -2.79
N ASP A 62 1.30 -7.26 -3.91
CA ASP A 62 1.69 -6.77 -5.23
C ASP A 62 0.67 -7.19 -6.29
N ASP A 63 0.92 -6.84 -7.55
CA ASP A 63 0.05 -7.16 -8.69
C ASP A 63 0.06 -8.64 -9.08
N PHE A 64 1.01 -9.43 -8.56
CA PHE A 64 1.07 -10.89 -8.73
C PHE A 64 0.36 -11.66 -7.62
N SER A 65 -0.02 -10.97 -6.54
CA SER A 65 -0.73 -11.56 -5.41
C SER A 65 -2.13 -12.07 -5.84
N PRO A 66 -2.67 -13.12 -5.20
CA PRO A 66 -3.99 -13.64 -5.54
C PRO A 66 -5.08 -12.57 -5.41
N GLU A 67 -6.07 -12.57 -6.31
CA GLU A 67 -7.19 -11.61 -6.28
C GLU A 67 -7.91 -11.61 -4.93
N ASP A 68 -8.03 -12.75 -4.27
CA ASP A 68 -8.63 -12.87 -2.94
C ASP A 68 -7.84 -12.12 -1.86
N GLU A 69 -6.50 -12.14 -1.93
CA GLU A 69 -5.65 -11.40 -0.99
C GLU A 69 -5.69 -9.90 -1.27
N ILE A 70 -5.59 -9.51 -2.53
CA ILE A 70 -5.74 -8.12 -2.96
C ILE A 70 -7.09 -7.58 -2.49
N ARG A 71 -8.17 -8.34 -2.69
CA ARG A 71 -9.52 -7.97 -2.25
C ARG A 71 -9.63 -7.85 -0.74
N LYS A 72 -9.04 -8.79 0.00
CA LYS A 72 -9.09 -8.83 1.46
C LYS A 72 -8.36 -7.66 2.10
N TYR A 73 -7.18 -7.33 1.58
CA TYR A 73 -6.28 -6.37 2.23
C TYR A 73 -6.32 -4.97 1.63
N LEU A 74 -6.47 -4.84 0.31
CA LEU A 74 -6.52 -3.54 -0.38
C LEU A 74 -7.93 -3.13 -0.77
N GLY A 75 -8.80 -4.12 -1.05
CA GLY A 75 -10.18 -3.91 -1.42
C GLY A 75 -10.45 -4.16 -2.91
N PRO A 76 -11.72 -4.28 -3.32
CA PRO A 76 -12.09 -4.67 -4.68
C PRO A 76 -11.68 -3.67 -5.76
N LYS A 77 -11.40 -2.41 -5.39
CA LYS A 77 -10.94 -1.36 -6.32
C LYS A 77 -9.54 -1.62 -6.89
N PHE A 78 -8.74 -2.44 -6.20
CA PHE A 78 -7.37 -2.78 -6.56
C PHE A 78 -7.28 -4.02 -7.46
N ILE A 79 -8.40 -4.69 -7.75
CA ILE A 79 -8.44 -5.82 -8.68
C ILE A 79 -8.43 -5.28 -10.11
N PRO A 80 -7.49 -5.71 -10.97
CA PRO A 80 -7.50 -5.33 -12.37
C PRO A 80 -8.80 -5.84 -13.03
N LYS A 81 -9.50 -4.94 -13.72
CA LYS A 81 -10.63 -5.38 -14.55
C LYS A 81 -10.05 -6.22 -15.68
N LYS A 82 -10.41 -7.51 -15.75
CA LYS A 82 -10.08 -8.39 -16.90
C LYS A 82 -10.36 -7.62 -18.19
N ARG A 83 -9.33 -7.54 -19.02
CA ARG A 83 -9.37 -6.89 -20.33
C ARG A 83 -10.03 -7.81 -21.34
#